data_AF-A0A2V8RCK0-F1
#
_entry.id   AF-A0A2V8RCK0-F1
#
_cell.length_a   1.000
_cell.length_b   1.000
_cell.length_c   1.000
_cell.angle_alpha   90.00
_cell.angle_beta   90.00
_cell.angle_gamma   90.00
#
_symmetry.space_group_name_H-M   'P 1'
#
loop_
_entity.id
_entity.type
_entity.pdbx_description
1 polymer ?
#
loop_
_entity_poly.entity_id
_entity_poly.type
_entity_poly.pdbx_seq_one_letter_code
_entity_poly.pdbx_strand_id
1 'polypeptide(L)'
;MKLESSNVRLRDKTAGSARLCNFAVSGSNTLFQDTFTGADGLITNEYAHWNSDGINSPDWDMTSGSLFRQSNAAWTGVQDSCTPDKFSSSCTDSNVFRLNTFRTFAGNVKVSLALKNNSDIHDFNCNSNDTCWHGVHIWMRYQTQYDLYYVSINRADN
;
A
#
# COMPACT_ATOMS: atom_id res chain seq x y z
N MET A 1 -8.12 -4.38 2.05
CA MET A 1 -7.80 -2.96 2.36
C MET A 1 -8.57 -2.03 1.44
N LYS A 2 -9.35 -1.05 1.93
CA LYS A 2 -10.16 -0.14 1.07
C LYS A 2 -9.96 1.32 1.47
N LEU A 3 -9.35 2.14 0.62
CA LEU A 3 -9.20 3.58 0.93
C LEU A 3 -10.56 4.28 0.76
N GLU A 4 -11.03 5.03 1.77
CA GLU A 4 -12.29 5.78 1.69
C GLU A 4 -12.00 7.29 1.65
N SER A 5 -12.62 8.00 0.71
CA SER A 5 -12.45 9.44 0.56
C SER A 5 -13.27 10.19 1.60
N SER A 6 -12.60 10.99 2.43
CA SER A 6 -13.24 12.02 3.24
C SER A 6 -12.45 13.32 3.09
N ASN A 7 -13.15 14.41 2.78
CA ASN A 7 -12.57 15.75 2.71
C ASN A 7 -11.88 16.07 4.04
N VAL A 8 -10.57 16.31 3.98
CA VAL A 8 -9.74 16.68 5.13
C VAL A 8 -10.14 18.06 5.63
N ARG A 9 -10.61 18.15 6.88
CA ARG A 9 -10.58 19.40 7.67
C ARG A 9 -9.77 19.14 8.93
N LEU A 10 -8.71 19.93 9.12
CA LEU A 10 -7.92 19.93 10.35
C LEU A 10 -8.64 20.79 11.41
N ARG A 11 -8.87 20.24 12.60
CA ARG A 11 -8.98 21.02 13.84
C ARG A 11 -7.93 20.48 14.81
N ASP A 12 -6.97 21.32 15.15
CA ASP A 12 -6.01 21.06 16.22
C ASP A 12 -6.71 21.24 17.58
N LYS A 13 -6.42 20.34 18.51
CA LYS A 13 -6.87 20.40 19.91
C LYS A 13 -5.65 20.27 20.81
N THR A 14 -4.79 21.29 20.80
CA THR A 14 -3.79 21.48 21.85
C THR A 14 -3.99 22.88 22.45
N ALA A 15 -4.42 22.93 23.71
CA ALA A 15 -5.11 24.06 24.33
C ALA A 15 -4.15 25.19 24.76
N GLY A 16 -3.95 26.17 23.90
CA GLY A 16 -3.05 27.31 24.12
C GLY A 16 -2.46 27.74 22.80
N SER A 17 -2.35 29.05 22.56
CA SER A 17 -1.99 29.65 21.28
C SER A 17 -0.86 28.92 20.55
N ALA A 18 -1.24 28.08 19.58
CA ALA A 18 -0.32 27.39 18.71
C ALA A 18 0.44 28.43 17.89
N ARG A 19 1.76 28.46 18.05
CA ARG A 19 2.64 29.04 17.03
C ARG A 19 2.46 28.18 15.78
N LEU A 20 1.80 28.75 14.78
CA LEU A 20 1.79 28.26 13.42
C LEU A 20 3.25 28.21 12.95
N CYS A 21 3.86 27.03 12.99
CA CYS A 21 4.95 26.73 12.07
C CYS A 21 4.30 26.62 10.70
N ASN A 22 4.08 27.77 10.05
CA ASN A 22 3.80 27.84 8.63
C ASN A 22 5.05 27.33 7.91
N PHE A 23 5.13 26.01 7.75
CA PHE A 23 5.85 25.46 6.61
C PHE A 23 5.04 25.89 5.39
N ALA A 24 5.41 27.05 4.85
CA ALA A 24 4.99 27.44 3.51
C ALA A 24 5.51 26.36 2.57
N VAL A 25 4.69 25.35 2.27
CA VAL A 25 4.88 24.51 1.08
C VAL A 25 4.46 25.38 -0.09
N SER A 26 5.38 26.25 -0.48
CA SER A 26 5.33 26.97 -1.75
C SER A 26 5.43 25.92 -2.86
N GLY A 27 4.34 25.69 -3.59
CA GLY A 27 4.33 24.92 -4.84
C GLY A 27 3.99 23.43 -4.70
N SER A 28 3.07 23.00 -5.55
CA SER A 28 2.67 21.61 -5.81
C SER A 28 3.79 20.78 -6.45
N ASN A 29 4.89 20.53 -5.73
CA ASN A 29 5.91 19.60 -6.22
C ASN A 29 5.58 18.16 -5.83
N THR A 30 4.41 17.69 -6.27
CA THR A 30 4.02 16.28 -6.12
C THR A 30 4.90 15.45 -7.04
N LEU A 31 5.82 14.67 -6.46
CA LEU A 31 6.73 13.80 -7.22
C LEU A 31 6.01 12.61 -7.87
N PHE A 32 4.97 12.12 -7.19
CA PHE A 32 4.15 11.00 -7.62
C PHE A 32 2.82 11.02 -6.88
N GLN A 33 1.75 10.65 -7.59
CA GLN A 33 0.43 10.47 -7.03
C GLN A 33 -0.32 9.46 -7.90
N ASP A 34 -0.85 8.42 -7.26
CA ASP A 34 -1.94 7.64 -7.84
C ASP A 34 -3.21 7.93 -7.02
N THR A 35 -4.22 8.48 -7.69
CA THR A 35 -5.53 8.74 -7.10
C THR A 35 -6.44 7.51 -7.15
N PHE A 36 -5.99 6.45 -7.82
CA PHE A 36 -6.75 5.26 -8.13
C PHE A 36 -8.10 5.57 -8.78
N THR A 37 -8.23 6.68 -9.51
CA THR A 37 -9.46 7.01 -10.24
C THR A 37 -9.57 6.19 -11.52
N GLY A 38 -10.77 5.72 -11.85
CA GLY A 38 -11.03 4.97 -13.08
C GLY A 38 -12.01 3.81 -12.88
N ALA A 39 -12.12 2.96 -13.89
CA ALA A 39 -12.94 1.76 -13.78
C ALA A 39 -12.35 0.78 -12.75
N ASP A 40 -13.23 0.21 -11.94
CA ASP A 40 -12.90 -0.87 -11.02
C ASP A 40 -12.34 -2.07 -11.80
N GLY A 41 -11.37 -2.76 -11.20
CA GLY A 41 -10.69 -3.89 -11.84
C GLY A 41 -9.20 -3.98 -11.49
N LEU A 42 -8.52 -4.97 -12.06
CA LEU A 42 -7.11 -5.21 -11.83
C LEU A 42 -6.24 -4.05 -12.37
N ILE A 43 -5.29 -3.58 -11.56
CA ILE A 43 -4.25 -2.62 -11.96
C ILE A 43 -2.97 -3.38 -12.35
N THR A 44 -2.55 -4.33 -11.51
CA THR A 44 -1.40 -5.23 -11.74
C THR A 44 -1.41 -6.37 -10.72
N ASN A 45 -0.60 -7.40 -10.92
CA ASN A 45 -0.44 -8.53 -10.01
C ASN A 45 0.95 -9.17 -10.10
N GLU A 46 1.23 -10.12 -9.23
CA GLU A 46 2.47 -10.91 -9.26
C GLU A 46 2.70 -11.62 -10.59
N TYR A 47 1.64 -12.08 -11.26
CA TYR A 47 1.78 -12.68 -12.59
C TYR A 47 2.48 -11.71 -13.56
N ALA A 48 2.11 -10.44 -13.57
CA ALA A 48 2.70 -9.41 -14.43
C ALA A 48 4.17 -9.10 -14.08
N HIS A 49 4.59 -9.30 -12.83
CA HIS A 49 6.00 -9.14 -12.44
C HIS A 49 6.90 -10.17 -13.12
N TRP A 50 6.44 -11.42 -13.22
CA TRP A 50 7.21 -12.52 -13.80
C TRP A 50 6.94 -12.76 -15.30
N ASN A 51 5.85 -12.20 -15.85
CA ASN A 51 5.41 -12.48 -17.22
C ASN A 51 5.09 -11.19 -17.98
N SER A 52 5.72 -11.03 -19.14
CA SER A 52 5.56 -9.83 -19.97
C SER A 52 4.17 -9.63 -20.55
N ASP A 53 3.36 -10.70 -20.64
CA ASP A 53 2.00 -10.62 -21.17
C ASP A 53 0.94 -10.35 -20.11
N GLY A 54 1.33 -10.15 -18.84
CA GLY A 54 0.44 -9.79 -17.75
C GLY A 54 -0.17 -8.39 -17.87
N ILE A 55 -1.11 -8.08 -16.96
CA ILE A 55 -1.67 -6.73 -16.83
C ILE A 55 -0.64 -5.86 -16.11
N ASN A 56 0.14 -5.11 -16.88
CA ASN A 56 1.22 -4.28 -16.35
C ASN A 56 0.71 -2.88 -15.95
N SER A 57 1.27 -2.35 -14.87
CA SER A 57 1.08 -0.96 -14.46
C SER A 57 2.32 -0.14 -14.82
N PRO A 58 2.18 1.10 -15.35
CA PRO A 58 3.32 1.99 -15.58
C PRO A 58 3.90 2.57 -14.28
N ASP A 59 3.17 2.46 -13.18
CA ASP A 59 3.48 3.13 -11.91
C ASP A 59 3.83 2.14 -10.80
N TRP A 60 3.31 0.91 -10.89
CA TRP A 60 3.38 -0.09 -9.83
C TRP A 60 4.02 -1.39 -10.30
N ASP A 61 4.94 -1.91 -9.48
CA ASP A 61 5.51 -3.25 -9.59
C ASP A 61 5.01 -4.12 -8.42
N MET A 62 4.44 -5.28 -8.73
CA MET A 62 3.81 -6.16 -7.75
C MET A 62 4.59 -7.45 -7.61
N THR A 63 5.44 -7.53 -6.61
CA THR A 63 6.30 -8.72 -6.41
C THR A 63 5.59 -9.89 -5.72
N SER A 64 4.40 -9.67 -5.14
CA SER A 64 3.54 -10.69 -4.54
C SER A 64 2.15 -10.09 -4.28
N GLY A 65 1.09 -10.84 -4.60
CA GLY A 65 -0.29 -10.43 -4.45
C GLY A 65 -0.91 -9.78 -5.71
N SER A 66 -2.10 -9.17 -5.54
CA SER A 66 -2.83 -8.46 -6.61
C SER A 66 -3.33 -7.08 -6.17
N LEU A 67 -3.14 -6.07 -7.03
CA LEU A 67 -3.63 -4.71 -6.82
C LEU A 67 -4.84 -4.44 -7.72
N PHE A 68 -5.95 -4.14 -7.09
CA PHE A 68 -7.19 -3.73 -7.73
C PHE A 68 -7.48 -2.27 -7.48
N ARG A 69 -8.23 -1.67 -8.41
CA ARG A 69 -9.04 -0.49 -8.17
C ARG A 69 -10.43 -0.95 -7.72
N GLN A 70 -10.92 -0.38 -6.62
CA GLN A 70 -12.30 -0.54 -6.19
C GLN A 70 -12.81 0.77 -5.58
N SER A 71 -13.85 1.36 -6.17
CA SER A 71 -14.46 2.61 -5.68
C SER A 71 -13.45 3.76 -5.54
N ASN A 72 -12.62 3.96 -6.56
CA ASN A 72 -11.52 4.95 -6.59
C ASN A 72 -10.46 4.78 -5.48
N ALA A 73 -10.21 3.53 -5.09
CA ALA A 73 -9.20 3.18 -4.09
C ALA A 73 -8.40 1.95 -4.50
N ALA A 74 -7.16 1.88 -4.05
CA ALA A 74 -6.40 0.63 -4.06
C ALA A 74 -7.05 -0.40 -3.14
N TRP A 75 -7.18 -1.62 -3.64
CA TRP A 75 -7.63 -2.79 -2.90
C TRP A 75 -6.74 -4.00 -3.20
N THR A 76 -6.39 -4.73 -2.16
CA THR A 76 -5.61 -5.98 -2.22
C THR A 76 -6.40 -7.15 -2.80
N GLY A 77 -7.72 -7.04 -2.97
CA GLY A 77 -8.57 -8.22 -3.19
C GLY A 77 -8.90 -8.96 -1.89
N VAL A 78 -9.52 -10.13 -2.05
CA VAL A 78 -9.75 -11.09 -0.96
C VAL A 78 -8.46 -11.83 -0.69
N GLN A 79 -8.11 -12.03 0.57
CA GLN A 79 -6.89 -12.74 0.94
C GLN A 79 -6.97 -14.24 0.58
N ASP A 80 -5.96 -14.73 -0.12
CA ASP A 80 -5.74 -16.14 -0.45
C ASP A 80 -4.22 -16.38 -0.66
N SER A 81 -3.80 -17.65 -0.82
CA SER A 81 -2.39 -18.07 -0.94
C SER A 81 -2.10 -18.89 -2.21
N CYS A 82 -2.92 -18.73 -3.25
CA CYS A 82 -2.71 -19.43 -4.52
C CYS A 82 -2.16 -18.46 -5.57
N THR A 83 -1.31 -18.98 -6.45
CA THR A 83 -0.67 -18.19 -7.50
C THR A 83 -1.73 -17.53 -8.40
N PRO A 84 -1.71 -16.20 -8.58
CA PRO A 84 -2.71 -15.51 -9.38
C PRO A 84 -2.51 -15.83 -10.87
N ASP A 85 -3.61 -16.02 -11.59
CA ASP A 85 -3.58 -16.01 -13.04
C ASP A 85 -3.36 -14.60 -13.60
N LYS A 86 -3.23 -14.49 -14.92
CA LYS A 86 -3.05 -13.23 -15.65
C LYS A 86 -4.04 -12.11 -15.27
N PHE A 87 -5.26 -12.47 -14.86
CA PHE A 87 -6.33 -11.53 -14.53
C PHE A 87 -6.67 -11.51 -13.03
N SER A 88 -5.95 -12.26 -12.21
CA SER A 88 -6.30 -12.52 -10.80
C SER A 88 -7.75 -12.98 -10.62
N SER A 89 -8.25 -13.77 -11.58
CA SER A 89 -9.65 -14.19 -11.61
C SER A 89 -9.92 -15.43 -10.76
N SER A 90 -8.90 -16.29 -10.63
CA SER A 90 -8.91 -17.49 -9.79
C SER A 90 -8.45 -17.21 -8.35
N CYS A 91 -7.41 -16.38 -8.19
CA CYS A 91 -6.71 -16.10 -6.94
C CYS A 91 -6.03 -14.73 -6.98
N THR A 92 -5.64 -14.23 -5.81
CA THR A 92 -4.94 -12.95 -5.66
C THR A 92 -3.56 -13.07 -5.04
N ASP A 93 -3.27 -14.15 -4.32
CA ASP A 93 -2.11 -14.34 -3.44
C ASP A 93 -1.94 -13.24 -2.36
N SER A 94 -3.00 -12.49 -2.07
CA SER A 94 -2.89 -11.32 -1.20
C SER A 94 -2.80 -11.61 0.30
N ASN A 95 -2.59 -12.87 0.71
CA ASN A 95 -2.06 -13.18 2.04
C ASN A 95 -0.66 -12.60 2.25
N VAL A 96 0.11 -12.45 1.17
CA VAL A 96 1.29 -11.58 1.13
C VAL A 96 1.05 -10.52 0.07
N PHE A 97 1.11 -9.25 0.45
CA PHE A 97 0.93 -8.14 -0.47
C PHE A 97 2.18 -7.26 -0.47
N ARG A 98 2.93 -7.25 -1.59
CA ARG A 98 4.18 -6.50 -1.72
C ARG A 98 4.23 -5.69 -3.01
N LEU A 99 3.86 -4.42 -2.86
CA LEU A 99 3.74 -3.43 -3.91
C LEU A 99 4.84 -2.38 -3.82
N ASN A 100 5.52 -2.10 -4.94
CA ASN A 100 6.52 -1.06 -5.07
C ASN A 100 6.11 -0.06 -6.15
N THR A 101 6.54 1.19 -6.02
CA THR A 101 6.52 2.10 -7.18
C THR A 101 7.57 1.63 -8.18
N PHE A 102 7.23 1.60 -9.47
CA PHE A 102 8.19 1.24 -10.53
C PHE A 102 9.35 2.25 -10.61
N ARG A 103 9.05 3.52 -10.29
CA ARG A 103 10.01 4.63 -10.29
C ARG A 103 10.65 4.81 -8.92
N THR A 104 11.87 5.31 -8.91
CA THR A 104 12.60 5.70 -7.70
C THR A 104 12.60 7.22 -7.52
N PHE A 105 12.62 7.68 -6.27
CA PHE A 105 12.67 9.10 -5.91
C PHE A 105 13.93 9.41 -5.11
N ALA A 106 14.66 10.45 -5.49
CA ALA A 106 15.88 10.87 -4.82
C ALA A 106 15.62 11.98 -3.79
N GLY A 107 16.51 12.07 -2.79
CA GLY A 107 16.47 13.15 -1.81
C GLY A 107 15.46 12.94 -0.67
N ASN A 108 15.08 14.04 -0.03
CA ASN A 108 14.12 14.03 1.07
C ASN A 108 12.70 14.10 0.50
N VAL A 109 11.86 13.13 0.86
CA VAL A 109 10.48 13.05 0.37
C VAL A 109 9.51 13.11 1.54
N LYS A 110 8.31 13.63 1.26
CA LYS A 110 7.16 13.53 2.17
C LYS A 110 6.16 12.56 1.56
N VAL A 111 5.82 11.52 2.30
CA VAL A 111 4.83 10.52 1.90
C VAL A 111 3.55 10.74 2.69
N SER A 112 2.42 10.65 2.01
CA SER A 112 1.08 10.73 2.61
C SER A 112 0.20 9.67 1.97
N LEU A 113 -0.49 8.90 2.81
CA LEU A 113 -1.48 7.90 2.38
C LEU A 113 -2.60 7.80 3.42
N ALA A 114 -3.79 7.49 2.95
CA ALA A 114 -4.84 6.92 3.79
C ALA A 114 -4.66 5.40 3.78
N LEU A 115 -4.98 4.72 4.87
CA LEU A 115 -4.92 3.26 4.97
C LEU A 115 -6.15 2.76 5.72
N LYS A 116 -6.88 1.81 5.13
CA LYS A 116 -7.90 1.03 5.85
C LYS A 116 -7.44 -0.41 5.97
N ASN A 117 -6.90 -0.69 7.14
CA ASN A 117 -6.61 -2.05 7.55
C ASN A 117 -7.92 -2.66 8.09
N ASN A 118 -8.45 -3.67 7.40
CA ASN A 118 -9.58 -4.44 7.93
C ASN A 118 -9.01 -5.37 9.01
N SER A 119 -9.72 -5.56 10.11
CA SER A 119 -9.27 -6.23 11.36
C SER A 119 -8.77 -7.68 11.22
N ASP A 120 -8.75 -8.22 10.01
CA ASP A 120 -8.58 -9.64 9.70
C ASP A 120 -7.30 -9.91 8.89
N ILE A 121 -6.21 -9.11 9.01
CA ILE A 121 -4.88 -9.54 8.49
C ILE A 121 -4.33 -10.74 9.30
N HIS A 122 -5.11 -11.30 10.21
CA HIS A 122 -4.74 -12.48 10.96
C HIS A 122 -5.08 -13.72 10.14
N ASP A 123 -4.08 -14.55 9.84
CA ASP A 123 -4.37 -15.91 9.38
C ASP A 123 -5.17 -16.62 10.47
N PHE A 124 -6.35 -17.15 10.15
CA PHE A 124 -7.15 -17.92 11.10
C PHE A 124 -6.47 -19.23 11.49
N ASN A 125 -5.50 -19.71 10.70
CA ASN A 125 -4.72 -20.92 10.97
C ASN A 125 -3.51 -20.68 11.88
N CYS A 126 -3.34 -19.45 12.36
CA CYS A 126 -2.38 -19.11 13.38
C CYS A 126 -2.52 -20.00 14.61
N ASN A 127 -1.60 -20.95 14.75
CA ASN A 127 -1.48 -21.79 15.93
C ASN A 127 -0.28 -21.32 16.76
N SER A 128 -0.18 -21.77 18.02
CA SER A 128 0.86 -21.34 18.96
C SER A 128 2.31 -21.62 18.53
N ASN A 129 2.53 -22.36 17.43
CA ASN A 129 3.85 -22.65 16.88
C ASN A 129 4.15 -21.85 15.60
N ASP A 130 3.21 -21.04 15.12
CA ASP A 130 3.41 -20.15 13.99
C ASP A 130 3.63 -18.72 14.49
N THR A 131 4.66 -18.08 13.96
CA THR A 131 4.89 -16.66 14.18
C THR A 131 3.86 -15.90 13.35
N CYS A 132 2.76 -15.52 14.00
CA CYS A 132 1.63 -14.80 13.41
C CYS A 132 1.99 -13.38 12.99
N TRP A 133 2.80 -13.26 11.94
CA TRP A 133 3.20 -11.99 11.39
C TRP A 133 2.02 -11.41 10.60
N HIS A 134 1.30 -10.48 11.21
CA HIS A 134 0.31 -9.68 10.51
C HIS A 134 0.60 -8.20 10.68
N GLY A 135 0.15 -7.40 9.72
CA GLY A 135 0.24 -5.96 9.75
C GLY A 135 0.69 -5.38 8.42
N VAL A 136 0.97 -4.08 8.42
CA VAL A 136 1.41 -3.35 7.23
C VAL A 136 2.75 -2.71 7.52
N HIS A 137 3.71 -2.91 6.62
CA HIS A 137 4.92 -2.10 6.55
C HIS A 137 4.85 -1.16 5.35
N ILE A 138 5.25 0.08 5.58
CA ILE A 138 5.45 1.07 4.53
C ILE A 138 6.94 1.33 4.43
N TRP A 139 7.57 0.79 3.39
CA TRP A 139 9.00 0.96 3.16
C TRP A 139 9.27 2.26 2.41
N MET A 140 10.25 3.02 2.88
CA MET A 140 10.71 4.28 2.32
C MET A 140 12.21 4.20 2.08
N ARG A 141 12.68 4.77 0.97
CA ARG A 141 14.07 4.63 0.50
C ARG A 141 14.54 3.17 0.43
N TYR A 142 13.66 2.27 0.02
CA TYR A 142 14.01 0.87 -0.19
C TYR A 142 15.13 0.75 -1.23
N GLN A 143 16.30 0.28 -0.82
CA GLN A 143 17.40 -0.13 -1.71
C GLN A 143 17.52 -1.66 -1.72
N THR A 144 17.44 -2.25 -0.53
CA THR A 144 17.43 -3.70 -0.28
C THR A 144 16.55 -3.99 0.93
N GLN A 145 16.29 -5.27 1.22
CA GLN A 145 15.61 -5.69 2.45
C GLN A 145 16.33 -5.28 3.75
N TYR A 146 17.61 -4.87 3.68
CA TYR A 146 18.42 -4.47 4.83
C TYR A 146 18.70 -2.96 4.89
N ASP A 147 18.41 -2.23 3.82
CA ASP A 147 18.67 -0.79 3.71
C ASP A 147 17.40 -0.09 3.24
N LEU A 148 16.59 0.28 4.25
CA LEU A 148 15.30 0.93 4.11
C LEU A 148 14.92 1.64 5.42
N TYR A 149 13.99 2.58 5.33
CA TYR A 149 13.21 3.04 6.47
C TYR A 149 11.83 2.40 6.40
N TYR A 150 11.22 2.07 7.55
CA TYR A 150 9.86 1.56 7.58
C TYR A 150 9.00 2.23 8.63
N VAL A 151 7.69 2.29 8.34
CA VAL A 151 6.64 2.55 9.32
C VAL A 151 5.78 1.29 9.41
N SER A 152 5.60 0.78 10.62
CA SER A 152 4.73 -0.37 10.90
C SER A 152 3.37 0.11 11.40
N ILE A 153 2.30 -0.50 10.90
CA ILE A 153 0.92 -0.18 11.30
C ILE A 153 0.20 -1.49 11.65
N ASN A 154 -0.35 -1.55 12.86
CA ASN A 154 -1.04 -2.73 13.40
C ASN A 154 -0.23 -4.03 13.21
N ARG A 155 1.09 -3.93 13.44
CA ARG A 155 2.05 -5.01 13.24
C ARG A 155 2.24 -5.79 14.53
N ALA A 156 2.06 -7.10 14.46
CA ALA A 156 2.45 -8.03 15.51
C ALA A 156 3.76 -8.73 15.14
N ASP A 157 4.87 -8.24 15.70
CA ASP A 157 6.19 -8.85 15.58
C ASP A 157 6.44 -9.74 16.80
N ASN A 158 6.67 -11.05 16.65
CA ASN A 158 7.03 -11.97 17.76
C ASN A 158 8.54 -12.00 17.99
#